data_AF-A0A969T753-F1
#
_entry.id   AF-A0A969T753-F1
#
_cell.length_a   1.000
_cell.length_b   1.000
_cell.length_c   1.000
_cell.angle_alpha   90.00
_cell.angle_beta   90.00
_cell.angle_gamma   90.00
#
_symmetry.space_group_name_H-M   'P 1'
#
loop_
_entity.id
_entity.type
_entity.pdbx_description
1 polymer ?
#
loop_
_entity_poly.entity_id
_entity_poly.type
_entity_poly.pdbx_seq_one_letter_code
_entity_poly.pdbx_strand_id
1 'polypeptide(L)'
;MKKIKSFIYETPYTSYPEKSFRDSFIEGAEVFLGKEGIVAFPIVVDPLVMYFNKNMLTNEGLSIPPANWDELLGLNNKLTKKENEVLKLLCLSKNRITKRDDILVSVWNKSDYFTGRSLDVFITKLRKYLKDDNSIKIEGIPTVGYVLSEE
;
A
#
# COMPACT_ATOMS: atom_id res chain seq x y z
N MET A 1 -21.04 0.05 -34.02
CA MET A 1 -19.64 -0.46 -33.95
C MET A 1 -18.95 -0.77 -35.29
N LYS A 2 -19.63 -0.84 -36.46
CA LYS A 2 -18.96 -1.19 -37.75
C LYS A 2 -18.11 -0.08 -38.41
N LYS A 3 -18.28 1.20 -38.03
CA LYS A 3 -17.66 2.35 -38.74
C LYS A 3 -16.19 2.67 -38.34
N ILE A 4 -15.67 2.11 -37.25
CA ILE A 4 -14.33 2.48 -36.73
C ILE A 4 -13.25 1.46 -37.15
N LYS A 5 -13.62 0.20 -37.43
CA LYS A 5 -12.68 -0.86 -37.81
C LYS A 5 -11.83 -0.53 -39.05
N SER A 6 -12.32 0.31 -39.96
CA SER A 6 -11.58 0.70 -41.17
C SER A 6 -10.45 1.71 -40.94
N PHE A 7 -10.38 2.32 -39.76
CA PHE A 7 -9.37 3.34 -39.42
C PHE A 7 -8.30 2.83 -38.44
N ILE A 8 -8.38 1.56 -38.05
CA ILE A 8 -7.42 0.94 -37.15
C ILE A 8 -6.41 0.18 -37.99
N TYR A 9 -5.16 0.63 -37.95
CA TYR A 9 -4.03 -0.06 -38.54
C TYR A 9 -3.24 -0.77 -37.44
N GLU A 10 -3.20 -2.11 -37.49
CA GLU A 10 -2.42 -2.90 -36.55
C GLU A 10 -0.97 -2.96 -37.02
N THR A 11 -0.04 -2.63 -36.14
CA THR A 11 1.40 -2.79 -36.39
C THR A 11 1.76 -4.26 -36.23
N PRO A 12 2.22 -4.95 -37.29
CA PRO A 12 2.46 -6.39 -37.22
C PRO A 12 3.55 -6.75 -36.21
N TYR A 13 3.44 -7.92 -35.58
CA TYR A 13 4.46 -8.41 -34.64
C TYR A 13 5.83 -8.68 -35.28
N THR A 14 5.87 -8.81 -36.61
CA THR A 14 7.12 -8.89 -37.38
C THR A 14 7.90 -7.57 -37.34
N SER A 15 7.21 -6.43 -37.29
CA SER A 15 7.83 -5.11 -37.18
C SER A 15 8.16 -4.75 -35.73
N TYR A 16 7.32 -5.15 -34.78
CA TYR A 16 7.53 -4.90 -33.36
C TYR A 16 7.07 -6.10 -32.53
N PRO A 17 8.00 -6.91 -31.97
CA PRO A 17 7.67 -8.13 -31.26
C PRO A 17 6.78 -7.89 -30.03
N GLU A 18 5.83 -8.79 -29.79
CA GLU A 18 4.91 -8.73 -28.64
C GLU A 18 5.66 -8.67 -27.31
N LYS A 19 6.74 -9.45 -27.17
CA LYS A 19 7.56 -9.45 -25.95
C LYS A 19 8.18 -8.08 -25.69
N SER A 20 8.72 -7.44 -26.72
CA SER A 20 9.30 -6.09 -26.60
C SER A 20 8.25 -5.07 -26.15
N PHE A 21 6.98 -5.26 -26.53
CA PHE A 21 5.87 -4.41 -26.09
C PHE A 21 5.60 -4.61 -24.60
N ARG A 22 5.47 -5.86 -24.16
CA ARG A 22 5.25 -6.22 -22.75
C ARG A 22 6.40 -5.81 -21.85
N ASP A 23 7.64 -5.80 -22.36
CA ASP A 23 8.82 -5.38 -21.61
C ASP A 23 8.93 -3.83 -21.54
N SER A 24 8.41 -3.12 -22.55
CA SER A 24 8.50 -1.65 -22.64
C SER A 24 7.33 -0.92 -21.98
N PHE A 25 6.16 -1.56 -21.91
CA PHE A 25 4.92 -0.97 -21.41
C PHE A 25 4.34 -1.76 -20.23
N ILE A 26 3.53 -1.07 -19.44
CA ILE A 26 2.80 -1.66 -18.32
C ILE A 26 1.83 -2.77 -18.75
N GLU A 27 1.52 -3.70 -17.86
CA GLU A 27 0.57 -4.82 -18.10
C GLU A 27 -0.80 -4.32 -18.60
N GLY A 28 -1.27 -3.15 -18.13
CA GLY A 28 -2.53 -2.56 -18.59
C GLY A 28 -2.55 -2.19 -20.09
N ALA A 29 -1.39 -1.98 -20.72
CA ALA A 29 -1.30 -1.67 -22.15
C ALA A 29 -1.56 -2.90 -23.03
N GLU A 30 -1.64 -4.10 -22.47
CA GLU A 30 -1.92 -5.33 -23.22
C GLU A 30 -3.29 -5.32 -23.90
N VAL A 31 -4.22 -4.46 -23.47
CA VAL A 31 -5.50 -4.23 -24.16
C VAL A 31 -5.30 -3.77 -25.62
N PHE A 32 -4.14 -3.21 -25.94
CA PHE A 32 -3.77 -2.79 -27.28
C PHE A 32 -3.11 -3.90 -28.11
N LEU A 33 -2.89 -5.09 -27.56
CA LEU A 33 -2.42 -6.26 -28.30
C LEU A 33 -3.58 -6.92 -29.03
N GLY A 34 -3.52 -6.92 -30.36
CA GLY A 34 -4.42 -7.65 -31.24
C GLY A 34 -3.90 -9.05 -31.54
N LYS A 35 -4.67 -9.83 -32.32
CA LYS A 35 -4.28 -11.19 -32.71
C LYS A 35 -3.11 -11.20 -33.69
N GLU A 36 -3.05 -10.21 -34.59
CA GLU A 36 -2.09 -10.15 -35.69
C GLU A 36 -1.03 -9.05 -35.49
N GLY A 37 -1.26 -8.11 -34.55
CA GLY A 37 -0.35 -7.02 -34.27
C GLY A 37 -0.81 -6.09 -33.15
N ILE A 38 -0.10 -5.00 -32.96
CA ILE A 38 -0.35 -3.98 -31.95
C ILE A 38 -1.32 -2.93 -32.52
N VAL A 39 -2.45 -2.75 -31.86
CA VAL A 39 -3.55 -1.86 -32.26
C VAL A 39 -3.23 -0.39 -31.96
N ALA A 40 -2.48 -0.11 -30.89
CA ALA A 40 -2.08 1.23 -30.51
C ALA A 40 -0.85 1.21 -29.59
N PHE A 41 -0.09 2.30 -29.61
CA PHE A 41 1.00 2.54 -28.65
C PHE A 41 0.57 3.57 -27.60
N PRO A 42 0.82 3.33 -26.31
CA PRO A 42 0.60 4.34 -25.27
C PRO A 42 1.51 5.55 -25.50
N ILE A 43 0.95 6.75 -25.65
CA ILE A 43 1.72 8.00 -25.77
C ILE A 43 2.08 8.53 -24.38
N VAL A 44 1.11 8.49 -23.47
CA VAL A 44 1.28 8.83 -22.06
C VAL A 44 0.66 7.71 -21.26
N VAL A 45 1.45 7.09 -20.40
CA VAL A 45 0.94 6.22 -19.36
C VAL A 45 0.70 7.12 -18.16
N ASP A 46 -0.54 7.17 -17.67
CA ASP A 46 -0.82 7.87 -16.42
C ASP A 46 0.10 7.29 -15.32
N PRO A 47 0.86 8.13 -14.59
CA PRO A 47 1.79 7.65 -13.58
C PRO A 47 1.17 6.69 -12.57
N LEU A 48 -0.12 6.83 -12.23
CA LEU A 48 -0.82 5.91 -11.33
C LEU A 48 -0.90 4.50 -11.91
N VAL A 49 -1.06 4.36 -13.23
CA VAL A 49 -1.06 3.06 -13.91
C VAL A 49 0.36 2.51 -14.02
N MET A 50 1.38 3.37 -14.04
CA MET A 50 2.80 2.98 -13.93
C MET A 50 3.18 2.46 -12.53
N TYR A 51 2.56 3.02 -11.48
CA TYR A 51 2.70 2.55 -10.10
C TYR A 51 1.71 1.44 -9.72
N PHE A 52 0.90 0.95 -10.65
CA PHE A 52 0.00 -0.18 -10.43
C PHE A 52 0.81 -1.47 -10.27
N ASN A 53 1.36 -1.64 -9.07
CA ASN A 53 1.89 -2.90 -8.62
C ASN A 53 0.69 -3.68 -8.09
N LYS A 54 -0.02 -4.40 -8.96
CA LYS A 54 -1.21 -5.20 -8.63
C LYS A 54 -0.99 -6.03 -7.37
N ASN A 55 0.22 -6.55 -7.20
CA ASN A 55 0.70 -7.29 -6.03
C ASN A 55 0.62 -6.51 -4.71
N MET A 56 0.82 -5.19 -4.72
CA MET A 56 0.71 -4.35 -3.53
C MET A 56 -0.75 -4.20 -3.09
N LEU A 57 -1.66 -3.92 -4.03
CA LEU A 57 -3.08 -3.71 -3.72
C LEU A 57 -3.80 -5.02 -3.37
N THR A 58 -3.48 -6.13 -4.04
CA THR A 58 -4.02 -7.45 -3.68
C THR A 58 -3.54 -7.92 -2.32
N ASN A 59 -2.29 -7.65 -1.94
CA ASN A 59 -1.76 -7.98 -0.62
C ASN A 59 -2.45 -7.18 0.51
N GLU A 60 -2.94 -5.97 0.21
CA GLU A 60 -3.73 -5.14 1.13
C GLU A 60 -5.26 -5.40 1.04
N GLY A 61 -5.67 -6.43 0.29
CA GLY A 61 -7.08 -6.83 0.16
C GLY A 61 -7.94 -5.87 -0.65
N LEU A 62 -7.34 -5.08 -1.54
CA LEU A 62 -8.02 -4.13 -2.41
C LEU A 62 -8.16 -4.75 -3.80
N SER A 63 -9.34 -5.34 -4.06
CA SER A 63 -9.66 -5.97 -5.35
C SER A 63 -10.00 -4.95 -6.44
N ILE A 64 -10.33 -3.72 -6.05
CA ILE A 64 -10.67 -2.62 -6.95
C ILE A 64 -9.64 -1.51 -6.71
N PRO A 65 -8.90 -1.08 -7.74
CA PRO A 65 -7.98 0.04 -7.60
C PRO A 65 -8.78 1.33 -7.35
N PRO A 66 -8.27 2.24 -6.50
CA PRO A 66 -8.91 3.53 -6.28
C PRO A 66 -8.96 4.34 -7.58
N ALA A 67 -10.06 5.05 -7.81
CA ALA A 67 -10.29 5.84 -9.01
C ALA A 67 -9.51 7.17 -8.99
N ASN A 68 -9.11 7.66 -7.81
CA ASN A 68 -8.36 8.92 -7.65
C ASN A 68 -7.47 8.92 -6.40
N TRP A 69 -6.66 9.98 -6.26
CA TRP A 69 -5.73 10.16 -5.13
C TRP A 69 -6.43 10.27 -3.79
N ASP A 70 -7.61 10.88 -3.73
CA ASP A 70 -8.38 11.02 -2.48
C ASP A 70 -8.88 9.66 -1.97
N GLU A 71 -9.35 8.79 -2.86
CA GLU A 71 -9.76 7.43 -2.54
C GLU A 71 -8.57 6.58 -2.09
N LEU A 72 -7.42 6.66 -2.79
CA LEU A 72 -6.17 6.02 -2.36
C LEU A 72 -5.76 6.45 -0.95
N LEU A 73 -5.87 7.75 -0.64
CA LEU A 73 -5.57 8.29 0.70
C LEU A 73 -6.60 7.84 1.74
N GLY A 74 -7.87 7.65 1.36
CA GLY A 74 -8.91 7.08 2.22
C GLY A 74 -8.69 5.58 2.55
N LEU A 75 -8.03 4.84 1.67
CA LEU A 75 -7.67 3.43 1.89
C LEU A 75 -6.60 3.24 2.98
N ASN A 76 -5.82 4.29 3.29
CA ASN A 76 -4.85 4.29 4.42
C ASN A 76 -5.51 4.23 5.81
N ASN A 77 -6.83 4.12 5.91
CA ASN A 77 -7.49 3.92 7.20
C ASN A 77 -7.36 2.49 7.75
N LYS A 78 -6.78 1.56 6.99
CA LYS A 78 -6.47 0.21 7.47
C LYS A 78 -5.09 0.17 8.14
N LEU A 79 -5.04 -0.42 9.33
CA LEU A 79 -3.79 -0.75 10.00
C LEU A 79 -3.03 -1.78 9.17
N THR A 80 -1.78 -1.48 8.85
CA THR A 80 -0.85 -2.47 8.28
C THR A 80 -0.62 -3.60 9.28
N LYS A 81 -0.16 -4.77 8.80
CA LYS A 81 0.09 -5.94 9.67
C LYS A 81 0.96 -5.60 10.88
N LYS A 82 2.02 -4.81 10.70
CA LYS A 82 2.93 -4.41 11.79
C LYS A 82 2.30 -3.43 12.76
N GLU A 83 1.51 -2.47 12.28
CA GLU A 83 0.77 -1.55 13.15
C GLU A 83 -0.24 -2.33 14.01
N ASN A 84 -0.88 -3.35 13.44
CA ASN A 84 -1.79 -4.23 14.17
C ASN A 84 -1.05 -5.08 15.23
N GLU A 85 0.13 -5.61 14.90
CA GLU A 85 0.97 -6.31 15.88
C GLU A 85 1.40 -5.39 17.05
N VAL A 86 1.79 -4.15 16.76
CA VAL A 86 2.10 -3.16 17.80
C VAL A 86 0.88 -2.89 18.68
N LEU A 87 -0.29 -2.63 18.08
CA LEU A 87 -1.52 -2.40 18.83
C LEU A 87 -1.89 -3.60 19.70
N LYS A 88 -1.76 -4.82 19.16
CA LYS A 88 -1.99 -6.07 19.89
C LYS A 88 -1.11 -6.17 21.12
N LEU A 89 0.19 -5.87 21.02
CA LEU A 89 1.11 -5.89 22.17
C LEU A 89 0.71 -4.89 23.26
N LEU A 90 0.30 -3.69 22.85
CA LEU A 90 -0.21 -2.66 23.77
C LEU A 90 -1.50 -3.12 24.46
N CYS A 91 -2.43 -3.75 23.74
CA CYS A 91 -3.67 -4.29 24.31
C CYS A 91 -3.41 -5.47 25.26
N LEU A 92 -2.45 -6.35 24.96
CA LEU A 92 -2.06 -7.45 25.86
C LEU A 92 -1.41 -6.93 27.15
N SER A 93 -0.80 -5.75 27.08
CA SER A 93 -0.17 -5.06 28.19
C SER A 93 -0.98 -3.86 28.66
N LYS A 94 -2.32 -3.93 28.55
CA LYS A 94 -3.23 -2.86 28.97
C LYS A 94 -2.96 -2.43 30.42
N ASN A 95 -2.97 -1.13 30.67
CA ASN A 95 -2.63 -0.48 31.94
C ASN A 95 -1.24 -0.83 32.48
N ARG A 96 -0.34 -1.36 31.64
CA ARG A 96 1.04 -1.68 31.99
C ARG A 96 2.00 -1.07 30.98
N ILE A 97 3.24 -0.90 31.43
CA ILE A 97 4.31 -0.37 30.60
C ILE A 97 4.75 -1.45 29.62
N THR A 98 4.59 -1.17 28.33
CA THR A 98 5.18 -1.97 27.26
C THR A 98 6.50 -1.32 26.87
N LYS A 99 7.62 -2.01 27.13
CA LYS A 99 8.94 -1.45 26.84
C LYS A 99 9.13 -1.29 25.34
N ARG A 100 9.83 -0.22 24.96
CA ARG A 100 10.12 0.05 23.55
C ARG A 100 10.88 -1.10 22.89
N ASP A 101 11.91 -1.61 23.55
CA ASP A 101 12.75 -2.68 23.00
C ASP A 101 11.96 -3.98 22.81
N ASP A 102 11.06 -4.31 23.74
CA ASP A 102 10.21 -5.51 23.64
C ASP A 102 9.29 -5.44 22.41
N ILE A 103 8.73 -4.26 22.12
CA ILE A 103 7.91 -4.04 20.90
C ILE A 103 8.76 -4.18 19.64
N LEU A 104 9.93 -3.55 19.62
CA LEU A 104 10.83 -3.57 18.45
C LEU A 104 11.31 -4.98 18.15
N VAL A 105 11.74 -5.74 19.16
CA VAL A 105 12.16 -7.13 19.02
C VAL A 105 10.98 -8.00 18.60
N SER A 106 9.79 -7.83 19.18
CA SER A 106 8.64 -8.67 18.84
C SER A 106 8.13 -8.46 17.41
N VAL A 107 8.19 -7.25 16.86
CA VAL A 107 7.59 -6.92 15.55
C VAL A 107 8.62 -6.92 14.41
N TRP A 108 9.89 -6.59 14.71
CA TRP A 108 10.96 -6.52 13.71
C TRP A 108 12.11 -7.51 13.93
N ASN A 109 12.13 -8.28 15.03
CA ASN A 109 13.24 -9.15 15.44
C ASN A 109 14.58 -8.42 15.59
N LYS A 110 14.55 -7.09 15.75
CA LYS A 110 15.72 -6.24 15.96
C LYS A 110 15.31 -4.89 16.57
N SER A 111 16.23 -4.28 17.32
CA SER A 111 16.10 -2.92 17.85
C SER A 111 17.22 -2.05 17.29
N ASP A 112 16.95 -1.37 16.18
CA ASP A 112 17.87 -0.40 15.56
C ASP A 112 17.26 1.02 15.53
N TYR A 113 18.05 2.03 15.17
CA TYR A 113 17.57 3.41 15.09
C TYR A 113 16.38 3.58 14.13
N PHE A 114 16.38 2.88 12.99
CA PHE A 114 15.34 3.01 11.96
C PHE A 114 14.01 2.41 12.42
N THR A 115 14.03 1.19 12.97
CA THR A 115 12.87 0.50 13.55
C THR A 115 12.29 1.29 14.73
N GLY A 116 13.13 1.91 15.56
CA GLY A 116 12.68 2.87 16.57
C GLY A 116 11.87 4.02 15.98
N ARG A 117 12.41 4.71 14.95
CA ARG A 117 11.67 5.80 14.27
C ARG A 117 10.37 5.32 13.63
N SER A 118 10.35 4.11 13.06
CA SER A 118 9.12 3.51 12.54
C SER A 118 8.07 3.29 13.64
N LEU A 119 8.48 2.81 14.82
CA LEU A 119 7.57 2.64 15.96
C LEU A 119 6.96 3.99 16.40
N ASP A 120 7.74 5.07 16.45
CA ASP A 120 7.23 6.40 16.81
C ASP A 120 6.14 6.89 15.83
N VAL A 121 6.35 6.64 14.53
CA VAL A 121 5.37 6.94 13.49
C VAL A 121 4.10 6.09 13.68
N PHE A 122 4.25 4.80 13.98
CA PHE A 122 3.13 3.89 14.19
C PHE A 122 2.31 4.29 15.42
N ILE A 123 2.94 4.64 16.54
CA ILE A 123 2.25 5.16 17.73
C ILE A 123 1.48 6.45 17.41
N THR A 124 2.07 7.33 16.60
CA THR A 124 1.39 8.58 16.17
C THR A 124 0.15 8.28 15.34
N LYS A 125 0.19 7.29 14.44
CA LYS A 125 -0.97 6.85 13.66
C LYS A 125 -2.02 6.15 14.53
N LEU A 126 -1.61 5.23 15.41
CA LEU A 126 -2.51 4.54 16.35
C LEU A 126 -3.31 5.53 17.20
N ARG A 127 -2.65 6.58 17.71
CA ARG A 127 -3.33 7.67 18.43
C ARG A 127 -4.37 8.40 17.58
N LYS A 128 -4.12 8.58 16.28
CA LYS A 128 -5.10 9.18 15.37
C LYS A 128 -6.29 8.25 15.14
N TYR A 129 -6.06 6.95 14.99
CA TYR A 129 -7.14 5.98 14.81
C TYR A 129 -8.02 5.83 16.05
N LEU A 130 -7.44 5.88 17.24
CA LEU A 130 -8.15 5.78 18.51
C LEU A 130 -8.74 7.12 18.98
N LYS A 131 -8.59 8.20 18.21
CA LYS A 131 -9.00 9.54 18.62
C LYS A 131 -10.51 9.66 18.89
N ASP A 132 -11.32 8.86 18.20
CA ASP A 132 -12.78 8.89 18.35
C ASP A 132 -13.25 8.14 19.61
N ASP A 133 -12.41 7.30 20.20
CA ASP A 133 -12.72 6.56 21.43
C ASP A 133 -12.01 7.22 22.62
N ASN A 134 -12.77 8.03 23.37
CA ASN A 134 -12.25 8.72 24.54
C ASN A 134 -11.89 7.78 25.71
N SER A 135 -12.34 6.52 25.69
CA SER A 135 -12.04 5.58 26.77
C SER A 135 -10.62 5.05 26.69
N ILE A 136 -9.95 5.13 25.54
CA ILE A 136 -8.64 4.50 25.32
C ILE A 136 -7.59 5.56 24.96
N LYS A 137 -6.44 5.51 25.63
CA LYS A 137 -5.33 6.45 25.37
C LYS A 137 -3.99 5.74 25.36
N ILE A 138 -3.11 6.15 24.44
CA ILE A 138 -1.72 5.68 24.37
C ILE A 138 -0.81 6.77 24.91
N GLU A 139 -0.22 6.56 26.08
CA GLU A 139 0.73 7.47 26.70
C GLU A 139 2.18 7.02 26.45
N GLY A 140 3.06 7.98 26.18
CA GLY A 140 4.49 7.72 25.99
C GLY A 140 5.24 8.02 27.27
N ILE A 141 5.96 7.03 27.81
CA ILE A 141 6.84 7.20 28.97
C ILE A 141 8.26 7.45 28.44
N PRO A 142 8.84 8.63 28.68
CA PRO A 142 10.18 8.97 28.20
C PRO A 142 11.19 7.90 28.61
N THR A 143 12.05 7.50 27.67
CA THR A 143 13.14 6.54 27.91
C THR A 143 12.72 5.10 28.25
N VAL A 144 11.41 4.80 28.38
CA VAL A 144 10.93 3.48 28.80
C VAL A 144 10.07 2.80 27.74
N GLY A 145 9.01 3.46 27.26
CA GLY A 145 8.07 2.83 26.33
C GLY A 145 6.69 3.48 26.32
N TYR A 146 5.65 2.66 26.21
CA TYR A 146 4.27 3.13 26.05
C TYR A 146 3.32 2.39 26.99
N VAL A 147 2.26 3.09 27.40
CA VAL A 147 1.14 2.52 28.17
C VAL A 147 -0.14 2.77 27.39
N LEU A 148 -0.95 1.72 27.25
CA LEU A 148 -2.34 1.84 26.81
C LEU A 148 -3.21 1.91 28.06
N SER A 149 -3.76 3.08 28.37
CA SER A 149 -4.69 3.28 29.47
C SER A 149 -6.13 3.19 28.98
N GLU A 150 -7.00 2.67 29.84
CA GLU A 150 -8.44 2.78 29.72
C GLU A 150 -8.98 3.55 30.93
N GLU A 151 -9.72 4.63 30.68
CA GLU A 151 -10.41 5.45 31.70
C GLU A 151 -11.85 5.00 31.92
#